data_AF-A0A6N8XN69-F1
#
_entry.id   AF-A0A6N8XN69-F1
#
_cell.length_a   1.000
_cell.length_b   1.000
_cell.length_c   1.000
_cell.angle_alpha   90.00
_cell.angle_beta   90.00
_cell.angle_gamma   90.00
#
_symmetry.space_group_name_H-M   'P 1'
#
loop_
_entity.id
_entity.type
_entity.pdbx_description
1 polymer ?
#
loop_
_entity_poly.entity_id
_entity_poly.type
_entity_poly.pdbx_seq_one_letter_code
_entity_poly.pdbx_strand_id
1 'polypeptide(L)'
;MSIAATADSGAISDLPAAASGSMQPAMRILALSVSYLGFVYLANAYLVFWLDWPGVVALLGDAGLLGFAAPKEPLGGRVALAILQIAFYPVTVAAIVVYVLRTRARTLHMDAKRLSAIGAFVARAAFWTVLLVGLADAVVSFLRVEGLLPDVVGKGLAQDLGKSSFRAQVLHLPLMAAAIAISLFTRSVGFTWLALLVVVAELQIVILRFLYSYEQAFMADLVRFWYAALFLFASAYTLLHEGHVRVDVLYSGFGPRRRAWVNAVGAAILGAPVCWIVMTMGLANKFSVVSGPLLSFEVTQAGFGLYVKYMLAGYLLVFAVTMLLEFMASLLSNAGVLLEEADAPQSKGESDAHY
;
A
#
# COMPACT_ATOMS: atom_id res chain seq x y z
N MET A 1 54.46 4.35 -19.45
CA MET A 1 54.04 5.35 -18.45
C MET A 1 52.52 5.22 -18.33
N SER A 2 52.05 4.34 -17.46
CA SER A 2 50.62 4.05 -17.25
C SER A 2 50.33 4.37 -15.78
N ILE A 3 49.48 5.36 -15.55
CA ILE A 3 49.11 5.82 -14.22
C ILE A 3 47.98 4.90 -13.74
N ALA A 4 48.32 3.97 -12.85
CA ALA A 4 47.35 3.19 -12.10
C ALA A 4 46.70 4.10 -11.06
N ALA A 5 45.41 4.41 -11.25
CA ALA A 5 44.60 5.09 -10.25
C ALA A 5 44.19 4.06 -9.18
N THR A 6 44.91 4.06 -8.06
CA THR A 6 44.48 3.42 -6.81
C THR A 6 43.34 4.25 -6.23
N ALA A 7 42.10 3.86 -6.55
CA ALA A 7 40.93 4.36 -5.84
C ALA A 7 40.88 3.71 -4.46
N ASP A 8 41.33 4.48 -3.48
CA ASP A 8 41.29 4.20 -2.05
C ASP A 8 39.86 3.78 -1.63
N SER A 9 39.69 2.52 -1.26
CA SER A 9 38.44 1.96 -0.69
C SER A 9 38.38 2.14 0.83
N GLY A 10 39.21 3.01 1.41
CA GLY A 10 39.25 3.32 2.83
C GLY A 10 38.18 4.32 3.25
N ALA A 11 37.04 3.83 3.73
CA ALA A 11 36.19 4.61 4.64
C ALA A 11 35.18 3.77 5.46
N ILE A 12 34.86 2.53 5.06
CA ILE A 12 33.84 1.71 5.78
C ILE A 12 34.29 0.25 5.99
N SER A 13 35.50 -0.15 5.55
CA SER A 13 36.01 -1.52 5.76
C SER A 13 36.36 -1.84 7.22
N ASP A 14 36.54 -0.82 8.05
CA ASP A 14 36.98 -0.98 9.44
C ASP A 14 35.91 -0.53 10.44
N LEU A 15 34.67 -0.97 10.26
CA LEU A 15 33.72 -0.91 11.38
C LEU A 15 34.14 -1.96 12.41
N PRO A 16 34.57 -1.58 13.63
CA PRO A 16 34.92 -2.55 14.65
C PRO A 16 33.72 -3.48 14.91
N ALA A 17 33.95 -4.76 15.18
CA ALA A 17 32.88 -5.75 15.43
C ALA A 17 31.86 -5.35 16.52
N ALA A 18 32.21 -4.38 17.38
CA ALA A 18 31.31 -3.75 18.33
C ALA A 18 30.26 -2.81 17.67
N ALA A 19 30.63 -2.11 16.59
CA ALA A 19 29.75 -1.23 15.83
C ALA A 19 28.70 -2.03 15.05
N SER A 20 29.06 -3.16 14.44
CA SER A 20 28.12 -4.04 13.74
C SER A 20 27.05 -4.62 14.68
N GLY A 21 27.42 -4.97 15.91
CA GLY A 21 26.49 -5.45 16.95
C GLY A 21 25.45 -4.41 17.40
N SER A 22 25.77 -3.11 17.33
CA SER A 22 24.85 -2.01 17.66
C SER A 22 23.99 -1.55 16.48
N MET A 23 24.52 -1.63 15.25
CA MET A 23 23.84 -1.19 14.04
C MET A 23 22.66 -2.09 13.67
N GLN A 24 22.77 -3.40 13.87
CA GLN A 24 21.71 -4.34 13.51
C GLN A 24 20.39 -4.05 14.27
N PRO A 25 20.36 -3.94 15.62
CA PRO A 25 19.15 -3.53 16.34
C PRO A 25 18.61 -2.17 15.92
N ALA A 26 19.49 -1.19 15.67
CA ALA A 26 19.09 0.16 15.27
C ALA A 26 18.36 0.16 13.91
N MET A 27 18.89 -0.56 12.93
CA MET A 27 18.27 -0.70 11.60
C MET A 27 16.90 -1.38 11.67
N ARG A 28 16.76 -2.40 12.52
CA ARG A 28 15.48 -3.08 12.78
C ARG A 28 14.47 -2.13 13.40
N ILE A 29 14.85 -1.40 14.44
CA ILE A 29 13.98 -0.43 15.11
C ILE A 29 13.52 0.63 14.11
N LEU A 30 14.42 1.17 13.27
CA LEU A 30 14.08 2.17 12.27
C LEU A 30 13.07 1.62 11.24
N ALA A 31 13.41 0.53 10.56
CA ALA A 31 12.59 -0.01 9.48
C ALA A 31 11.21 -0.48 9.97
N LEU A 32 11.16 -1.14 11.13
CA LEU A 32 9.90 -1.55 11.75
C LEU A 32 9.11 -0.32 12.20
N SER A 33 9.73 0.68 12.83
CA SER A 33 9.00 1.88 13.25
C SER A 33 8.38 2.62 12.06
N VAL A 34 9.15 2.85 11.00
CA VAL A 34 8.66 3.52 9.77
C VAL A 34 7.48 2.77 9.16
N SER A 35 7.52 1.44 9.14
CA SER A 35 6.44 0.60 8.60
C SER A 35 5.20 0.57 9.49
N TYR A 36 5.36 0.22 10.77
CA TYR A 36 4.25 0.02 11.70
C TYR A 36 3.58 1.33 12.09
N LEU A 37 4.32 2.45 12.14
CA LEU A 37 3.71 3.77 12.30
C LEU A 37 2.84 4.16 11.11
N GLY A 38 3.12 3.66 9.91
CA GLY A 38 2.23 3.80 8.75
C GLY A 38 0.86 3.15 9.02
N PHE A 39 0.84 1.93 9.57
CA PHE A 39 -0.41 1.27 9.96
C PHE A 39 -1.15 1.99 11.10
N VAL A 40 -0.41 2.48 12.11
CA VAL A 40 -0.98 3.28 13.19
C VAL A 40 -1.60 4.56 12.65
N TYR A 41 -0.94 5.21 11.69
CA TYR A 41 -1.48 6.39 11.03
C TYR A 41 -2.78 6.10 10.29
N LEU A 42 -2.86 4.99 9.54
CA LEU A 42 -4.11 4.59 8.87
C LEU A 42 -5.22 4.25 9.85
N ALA A 43 -4.90 3.53 10.93
CA ALA A 43 -5.86 3.25 11.99
C ALA A 43 -6.37 4.56 12.62
N ASN A 44 -5.48 5.52 12.87
CA ASN A 44 -5.86 6.82 13.39
C ASN A 44 -6.72 7.63 12.41
N ALA A 45 -6.37 7.63 11.12
CA ALA A 45 -7.19 8.24 10.08
C ALA A 45 -8.60 7.63 10.04
N TYR A 46 -8.71 6.31 10.23
CA TYR A 46 -10.01 5.64 10.38
C TYR A 46 -10.79 6.17 11.59
N LEU A 47 -10.16 6.25 12.77
CA LEU A 47 -10.79 6.79 13.98
C LEU A 47 -11.27 8.23 13.80
N VAL A 48 -10.49 9.08 13.13
CA VAL A 48 -10.83 10.49 12.91
C VAL A 48 -11.98 10.64 11.90
N PHE A 49 -11.91 9.96 10.76
CA PHE A 49 -12.85 10.23 9.66
C PHE A 49 -14.14 9.41 9.71
N TRP A 50 -14.12 8.19 10.28
CA TRP A 50 -15.29 7.32 10.35
C TRP A 50 -15.89 7.19 11.74
N LEU A 51 -15.11 7.42 12.82
CA LEU A 51 -15.62 7.40 14.20
C LEU A 51 -15.69 8.80 14.83
N ASP A 52 -15.37 9.86 14.08
CA ASP A 52 -15.37 11.27 14.52
C ASP A 52 -14.55 11.52 15.81
N TRP A 53 -13.44 10.80 15.97
CA TRP A 53 -12.49 11.07 17.05
C TRP A 53 -11.77 12.41 16.81
N PRO A 54 -11.41 13.15 17.88
CA PRO A 54 -10.87 14.51 17.78
C PRO A 54 -9.59 14.62 16.96
N GLY A 55 -8.79 13.55 16.92
CA GLY A 55 -7.53 13.52 16.18
C GLY A 55 -6.39 14.20 16.93
N VAL A 56 -5.18 13.93 16.44
CA VAL A 56 -3.92 14.38 17.06
C VAL A 56 -3.78 15.91 17.01
N VAL A 57 -4.19 16.52 15.89
CA VAL A 57 -4.06 17.96 15.66
C VAL A 57 -4.96 18.76 16.60
N ALA A 58 -6.17 18.28 16.89
CA ALA A 58 -7.08 18.97 17.80
C ALA A 58 -6.51 19.04 19.23
N LEU A 59 -5.91 17.96 19.74
CA LEU A 59 -5.31 17.97 21.08
C LEU A 59 -4.08 18.88 21.16
N LEU A 60 -3.21 18.84 20.14
CA LEU A 60 -2.03 19.70 20.12
C LEU A 60 -2.41 21.17 19.99
N GLY A 61 -3.44 21.49 19.20
CA GLY A 61 -3.98 22.84 19.07
C GLY A 61 -4.64 23.35 20.35
N ASP A 62 -5.41 22.51 21.05
CA ASP A 62 -6.02 22.83 22.35
C ASP A 62 -4.96 23.06 23.44
N ALA A 63 -3.86 22.28 23.41
CA ALA A 63 -2.71 22.47 24.29
C ALA A 63 -1.79 23.64 23.90
N GLY A 64 -2.04 24.33 22.78
CA GLY A 64 -1.18 25.40 22.27
C GLY A 64 0.22 24.93 21.85
N LEU A 65 0.38 23.63 21.56
CA LEU A 65 1.66 23.01 21.21
C LEU A 65 1.87 22.98 19.69
N LEU A 66 3.13 23.14 19.28
CA LEU A 66 3.59 22.96 17.89
C LEU A 66 2.91 23.90 16.85
N GLY A 67 2.29 25.00 17.30
CA GLY A 67 1.70 26.01 16.41
C GLY A 67 0.41 25.57 15.71
N PHE A 68 -0.23 24.49 16.16
CA PHE A 68 -1.52 24.06 15.61
C PHE A 68 -2.65 24.98 16.09
N ALA A 69 -3.61 25.26 15.21
CA ALA A 69 -4.78 26.04 15.57
C ALA A 69 -5.67 25.27 16.55
N ALA A 70 -6.16 25.96 17.57
CA ALA A 70 -7.12 25.39 18.51
C ALA A 70 -8.37 24.91 17.76
N PRO A 71 -8.96 23.77 18.17
CA PRO A 71 -10.17 23.26 17.55
C PRO A 71 -11.33 24.25 17.73
N LYS A 72 -12.25 24.28 16.74
CA LYS A 72 -13.42 25.17 16.77
C LYS A 72 -14.37 24.87 17.94
N GLU A 73 -14.42 23.61 18.37
CA GLU A 73 -15.14 23.17 19.56
C GLU A 73 -14.14 22.66 20.60
N PRO A 74 -14.29 23.03 21.89
CA PRO A 74 -13.41 22.54 22.94
C PRO A 74 -13.55 21.00 23.08
N LEU A 75 -12.44 20.30 23.32
CA LEU A 75 -12.44 18.83 23.37
C LEU A 75 -13.34 18.26 24.47
N GLY A 76 -13.56 18.99 25.57
CA GLY A 76 -14.42 18.55 26.67
C GLY A 76 -14.10 17.13 27.15
N GLY A 77 -15.12 16.26 27.22
CA GLY A 77 -14.95 14.84 27.61
C GLY A 77 -14.19 13.96 26.59
N ARG A 78 -13.87 14.48 25.39
CA ARG A 78 -13.17 13.73 24.33
C ARG A 78 -11.64 13.80 24.45
N VAL A 79 -11.11 14.51 25.44
CA VAL A 79 -9.66 14.58 25.72
C VAL A 79 -9.05 13.20 25.92
N ALA A 80 -9.75 12.30 26.63
CA ALA A 80 -9.28 10.92 26.84
C ALA A 80 -9.09 10.15 25.53
N LEU A 81 -10.00 10.32 24.56
CA LEU A 81 -9.90 9.71 23.22
C LEU A 81 -8.72 10.28 22.44
N ALA A 82 -8.49 11.59 22.54
CA ALA A 82 -7.38 12.25 21.88
C ALA A 82 -6.02 11.81 22.44
N ILE A 83 -5.91 11.69 23.78
CA ILE A 83 -4.71 11.17 24.44
C ILE A 83 -4.46 9.72 24.00
N LEU A 84 -5.50 8.90 23.94
CA LEU A 84 -5.40 7.52 23.46
C LEU A 84 -4.90 7.45 22.01
N GLN A 85 -5.37 8.35 21.12
CA GLN A 85 -4.88 8.43 19.73
C GLN A 85 -3.41 8.76 19.63
N ILE A 86 -2.93 9.73 20.42
CA ILE A 86 -1.51 10.08 20.43
C ILE A 86 -0.70 8.94 21.03
N ALA A 87 -1.20 8.28 22.08
CA ALA A 87 -0.50 7.20 22.77
C ALA A 87 -0.17 6.01 21.85
N PHE A 88 -0.97 5.74 20.81
CA PHE A 88 -0.68 4.65 19.87
C PHE A 88 0.69 4.77 19.19
N TYR A 89 1.18 5.98 18.91
CA TYR A 89 2.49 6.18 18.27
C TYR A 89 3.68 5.78 19.18
N PRO A 90 3.89 6.40 20.36
CA PRO A 90 4.99 6.03 21.25
C PRO A 90 4.85 4.62 21.81
N VAL A 91 3.62 4.12 22.05
CA VAL A 91 3.41 2.73 22.49
C VAL A 91 3.87 1.75 21.42
N THR A 92 3.60 2.01 20.14
CA THR A 92 4.06 1.17 19.04
C THR A 92 5.59 1.18 18.93
N VAL A 93 6.23 2.35 19.02
CA VAL A 93 7.69 2.45 19.01
C VAL A 93 8.31 1.70 20.21
N ALA A 94 7.77 1.88 21.42
CA ALA A 94 8.23 1.19 22.61
C ALA A 94 8.07 -0.34 22.47
N ALA A 95 6.95 -0.82 21.94
CA ALA A 95 6.71 -2.24 21.68
C ALA A 95 7.72 -2.81 20.66
N ILE A 96 8.06 -2.05 19.61
CA ILE A 96 9.08 -2.43 18.63
C ILE A 96 10.46 -2.51 19.28
N VAL A 97 10.84 -1.52 20.08
CA VAL A 97 12.12 -1.53 20.81
C VAL A 97 12.20 -2.76 21.72
N VAL A 98 11.16 -3.04 22.51
CA VAL A 98 11.10 -4.24 23.35
C VAL A 98 11.17 -5.52 22.52
N TYR A 99 10.46 -5.59 21.39
CA TYR A 99 10.49 -6.74 20.49
C TYR A 99 11.91 -6.98 19.93
N VAL A 100 12.59 -5.94 19.45
CA VAL A 100 13.95 -6.04 18.89
C VAL A 100 14.94 -6.43 19.98
N LEU A 101 14.84 -5.84 21.17
CA LEU A 101 15.70 -6.17 22.31
C LEU A 101 15.51 -7.60 22.82
N ARG A 102 14.29 -8.14 22.77
CA ARG A 102 14.00 -9.53 23.10
C ARG A 102 14.41 -10.52 22.01
N THR A 103 14.54 -10.07 20.77
CA THR A 103 14.83 -10.92 19.60
C THR A 103 16.17 -10.58 18.94
N ARG A 104 17.19 -10.26 19.73
CA ARG A 104 18.54 -9.90 19.24
C ARG A 104 19.20 -10.97 18.35
N ALA A 105 18.81 -12.23 18.49
CA ALA A 105 19.31 -13.31 17.65
C ALA A 105 18.73 -13.32 16.21
N ARG A 106 17.70 -12.52 15.92
CA ARG A 106 17.11 -12.43 14.57
C ARG A 106 17.93 -11.51 13.68
N THR A 107 18.11 -11.93 12.43
CA THR A 107 18.84 -11.21 11.40
C THR A 107 17.97 -10.19 10.69
N LEU A 108 18.58 -9.24 9.97
CA LEU A 108 17.85 -8.23 9.20
C LEU A 108 17.01 -8.88 8.10
N HIS A 109 17.53 -9.94 7.49
CA HIS A 109 16.85 -10.71 6.44
C HIS A 109 15.55 -11.37 6.93
N MET A 110 15.52 -11.87 8.16
CA MET A 110 14.31 -12.45 8.73
C MET A 110 13.19 -11.42 8.90
N ASP A 111 13.52 -10.21 9.35
CA ASP A 111 12.53 -9.14 9.50
C ASP A 111 12.14 -8.54 8.12
N ALA A 112 13.06 -8.48 7.16
CA ALA A 112 12.76 -8.12 5.77
C ALA A 112 11.72 -9.07 5.16
N LYS A 113 11.95 -10.39 5.24
CA LYS A 113 10.98 -11.41 4.76
C LYS A 113 9.62 -11.27 5.43
N ARG A 114 9.57 -10.87 6.70
CA ARG A 114 8.32 -10.65 7.43
C ARG A 114 7.56 -9.43 6.90
N LEU A 115 8.25 -8.31 6.66
CA LEU A 115 7.63 -7.11 6.06
C LEU A 115 7.08 -7.41 4.67
N SER A 116 7.86 -8.09 3.82
CA SER A 116 7.41 -8.52 2.50
C SER A 116 6.23 -9.50 2.55
N ALA A 117 6.19 -10.40 3.53
CA ALA A 117 5.05 -11.29 3.71
C ALA A 117 3.76 -10.54 4.10
N ILE A 118 3.88 -9.50 4.93
CA ILE A 118 2.75 -8.61 5.26
C ILE A 118 2.30 -7.86 4.01
N GLY A 119 3.23 -7.31 3.22
CA GLY A 119 2.95 -6.62 1.96
C GLY A 119 2.21 -7.52 0.97
N ALA A 120 2.71 -8.74 0.77
CA ALA A 120 2.08 -9.75 -0.09
C ALA A 120 0.68 -10.13 0.37
N PHE A 121 0.42 -10.20 1.69
CA PHE A 121 -0.92 -10.44 2.21
C PHE A 121 -1.87 -9.28 1.88
N VAL A 122 -1.46 -8.04 2.13
CA VAL A 122 -2.27 -6.84 1.82
C VAL A 122 -2.59 -6.78 0.33
N ALA A 123 -1.59 -7.01 -0.52
CA ALA A 123 -1.72 -6.97 -1.97
C ALA A 123 -2.67 -8.07 -2.49
N ARG A 124 -2.62 -9.27 -1.90
CA ARG A 124 -3.54 -10.38 -2.21
C ARG A 124 -4.98 -10.11 -1.77
N ALA A 125 -5.18 -9.54 -0.57
CA ALA A 125 -6.50 -9.14 -0.11
C ALA A 125 -7.11 -8.05 -1.02
N ALA A 126 -6.29 -7.10 -1.45
CA ALA A 126 -6.69 -6.07 -2.41
C ALA A 126 -7.06 -6.67 -3.77
N PHE A 127 -6.26 -7.61 -4.31
CA PHE A 127 -6.59 -8.32 -5.55
C PHE A 127 -7.98 -8.97 -5.51
N TRP A 128 -8.27 -9.76 -4.46
CA TRP A 128 -9.56 -10.43 -4.32
C TRP A 128 -10.71 -9.43 -4.17
N THR A 129 -10.47 -8.31 -3.47
CA THR A 129 -11.44 -7.24 -3.33
C THR A 129 -11.82 -6.65 -4.68
N VAL A 130 -10.83 -6.33 -5.51
CA VAL A 130 -11.03 -5.77 -6.84
C VAL A 130 -11.73 -6.75 -7.77
N LEU A 131 -11.36 -8.03 -7.70
CA LEU A 131 -12.01 -9.05 -8.51
C LEU A 131 -13.50 -9.19 -8.14
N LEU A 132 -13.79 -9.42 -6.86
CA LEU A 132 -15.16 -9.69 -6.41
C LEU A 132 -16.06 -8.46 -6.55
N VAL A 133 -15.60 -7.29 -6.11
CA VAL A 133 -16.39 -6.06 -6.22
C VAL A 133 -16.57 -5.64 -7.66
N GLY A 134 -15.52 -5.74 -8.49
CA GLY A 134 -15.61 -5.38 -9.91
C GLY A 134 -16.63 -6.23 -10.66
N LEU A 135 -16.58 -7.56 -10.47
CA LEU A 135 -17.55 -8.47 -11.09
C LEU A 135 -18.98 -8.24 -10.56
N ALA A 136 -19.15 -8.14 -9.24
CA ALA A 136 -20.47 -7.98 -8.64
C ALA A 136 -21.12 -6.64 -9.01
N ASP A 137 -20.37 -5.54 -8.95
CA ASP A 137 -20.90 -4.23 -9.32
C ASP A 137 -21.18 -4.12 -10.83
N ALA A 138 -20.40 -4.80 -11.67
CA ALA A 138 -20.68 -4.89 -13.11
C ALA A 138 -22.00 -5.63 -13.38
N VAL A 139 -22.28 -6.73 -12.68
CA VAL A 139 -23.55 -7.46 -12.80
C VAL A 139 -24.72 -6.59 -12.34
N VAL A 140 -24.62 -5.95 -11.17
CA VAL A 140 -25.69 -5.07 -10.65
C VAL A 140 -25.90 -3.87 -11.58
N SER A 141 -24.84 -3.31 -12.14
CA SER A 141 -24.91 -2.18 -13.07
C SER A 141 -25.53 -2.59 -14.41
N PHE A 142 -25.17 -3.77 -14.94
CA PHE A 142 -25.81 -4.33 -16.14
C PHE A 142 -27.32 -4.54 -15.93
N LEU A 143 -27.73 -5.22 -14.85
CA LEU A 143 -29.14 -5.44 -14.54
C LEU A 143 -29.91 -4.12 -14.41
N ARG A 144 -29.26 -3.08 -13.88
CA ARG A 144 -29.86 -1.75 -13.76
C ARG A 144 -30.04 -1.07 -15.11
N VAL A 145 -29.03 -1.13 -15.98
CA VAL A 145 -29.06 -0.55 -17.33
C VAL A 145 -30.18 -1.18 -18.17
N GLU A 146 -30.31 -2.50 -18.12
CA GLU A 146 -31.34 -3.24 -18.86
C GLU A 146 -32.73 -3.18 -18.22
N GLY A 147 -32.89 -2.51 -17.07
CA GLY A 147 -34.16 -2.41 -16.37
C GLY A 147 -34.62 -3.71 -15.70
N LEU A 148 -33.77 -4.74 -15.63
CA LEU A 148 -34.05 -6.06 -15.04
C LEU A 148 -33.84 -6.11 -13.53
N LEU A 149 -33.13 -5.14 -12.96
CA LEU A 149 -32.80 -5.13 -11.53
C LEU A 149 -34.04 -5.22 -10.61
N PRO A 150 -35.13 -4.46 -10.82
CA PRO A 150 -36.33 -4.54 -9.99
C PRO A 150 -37.00 -5.92 -10.00
N ASP A 151 -36.87 -6.68 -11.09
CA ASP A 151 -37.45 -8.01 -11.24
C ASP A 151 -36.64 -9.07 -10.50
N VAL A 152 -35.32 -8.88 -10.40
CA VAL A 152 -34.40 -9.81 -9.71
C VAL A 152 -34.40 -9.60 -8.20
N VAL A 153 -34.35 -8.36 -7.73
CA VAL A 153 -34.17 -8.05 -6.29
C VAL A 153 -35.36 -7.37 -5.63
N GLY A 154 -36.41 -7.06 -6.40
CA GLY A 154 -37.56 -6.28 -5.94
C GLY A 154 -37.36 -4.77 -6.06
N LYS A 155 -38.47 -4.04 -6.22
CA LYS A 155 -38.48 -2.58 -6.47
C LYS A 155 -37.78 -1.75 -5.39
N GLY A 156 -38.00 -2.10 -4.11
CA GLY A 156 -37.38 -1.38 -2.99
C GLY A 156 -35.86 -1.49 -2.99
N LEU A 157 -35.34 -2.72 -3.06
CA LEU A 157 -33.89 -2.95 -3.06
C LEU A 157 -33.22 -2.40 -4.33
N ALA A 158 -33.89 -2.48 -5.48
CA ALA A 158 -33.39 -1.90 -6.72
C ALA A 158 -33.22 -0.36 -6.63
N GLN A 159 -34.15 0.33 -5.96
CA GLN A 159 -34.05 1.77 -5.71
C GLN A 159 -32.89 2.09 -4.77
N ASP A 160 -32.72 1.32 -3.70
CA ASP A 160 -31.64 1.54 -2.74
C ASP A 160 -30.26 1.22 -3.32
N LEU A 161 -30.13 0.19 -4.16
CA LEU A 161 -28.92 -0.10 -4.93
C LEU A 161 -28.58 0.98 -5.96
N GLY A 162 -29.49 1.92 -6.23
CA GLY A 162 -29.20 3.13 -7.01
C GLY A 162 -28.40 4.18 -6.23
N LYS A 163 -28.40 4.12 -4.89
CA LYS A 163 -27.66 5.03 -4.00
C LYS A 163 -26.26 4.48 -3.75
N SER A 164 -25.24 5.32 -3.91
CA SER A 164 -23.85 4.85 -3.85
C SER A 164 -23.41 4.37 -2.48
N SER A 165 -23.80 5.09 -1.43
CA SER A 165 -23.54 4.70 -0.04
C SER A 165 -24.17 3.34 0.30
N PHE A 166 -25.43 3.12 -0.08
CA PHE A 166 -26.13 1.86 0.21
C PHE A 166 -25.49 0.69 -0.55
N ARG A 167 -25.23 0.86 -1.85
CA ARG A 167 -24.55 -0.18 -2.63
C ARG A 167 -23.18 -0.51 -2.07
N ALA A 168 -22.39 0.51 -1.70
CA ALA A 168 -21.08 0.28 -1.08
C ALA A 168 -21.18 -0.52 0.23
N GLN A 169 -22.15 -0.18 1.10
CA GLN A 169 -22.30 -0.85 2.39
C GLN A 169 -22.85 -2.27 2.28
N VAL A 170 -23.83 -2.51 1.41
CA VAL A 170 -24.55 -3.79 1.32
C VAL A 170 -23.89 -4.75 0.33
N LEU A 171 -23.28 -4.24 -0.74
CA LEU A 171 -22.62 -5.05 -1.75
C LEU A 171 -21.10 -5.05 -1.57
N HIS A 172 -20.45 -3.88 -1.50
CA HIS A 172 -18.98 -3.84 -1.59
C HIS A 172 -18.31 -4.29 -0.29
N LEU A 173 -18.73 -3.77 0.87
CA LEU A 173 -18.09 -4.11 2.15
C LEU A 173 -18.14 -5.61 2.49
N PRO A 174 -19.26 -6.34 2.31
CA PRO A 174 -19.28 -7.78 2.53
C PRO A 174 -18.35 -8.54 1.58
N LEU A 175 -18.27 -8.11 0.31
CA LEU A 175 -17.35 -8.70 -0.66
C LEU A 175 -15.88 -8.40 -0.32
N MET A 176 -15.58 -7.22 0.22
CA MET A 176 -14.25 -6.89 0.75
C MET A 176 -13.90 -7.79 1.94
N ALA A 177 -14.84 -8.04 2.86
CA ALA A 177 -14.63 -8.95 3.97
C ALA A 177 -14.41 -10.40 3.50
N ALA A 178 -15.20 -10.86 2.52
CA ALA A 178 -15.03 -12.16 1.89
C ALA A 178 -13.67 -12.27 1.17
N ALA A 179 -13.23 -11.21 0.48
CA ALA A 179 -11.92 -11.16 -0.16
C ALA A 179 -10.78 -11.29 0.86
N ILE A 180 -10.88 -10.62 2.00
CA ILE A 180 -9.91 -10.77 3.10
C ILE A 180 -9.92 -12.21 3.60
N ALA A 181 -11.09 -12.82 3.81
CA ALA A 181 -11.19 -14.22 4.22
C ALA A 181 -10.53 -15.17 3.21
N ILE A 182 -10.79 -15.02 1.91
CA ILE A 182 -10.16 -15.82 0.85
C ILE A 182 -8.64 -15.63 0.83
N SER A 183 -8.16 -14.41 1.10
CA SER A 183 -6.73 -14.12 1.13
C SER A 183 -5.97 -14.78 2.28
N LEU A 184 -6.67 -15.22 3.34
CA LEU A 184 -6.08 -16.03 4.42
C LEU A 184 -5.79 -17.47 3.98
N PHE A 185 -6.54 -18.01 3.02
CA PHE A 185 -6.41 -19.41 2.56
C PHE A 185 -5.62 -19.54 1.25
N THR A 186 -5.59 -18.51 0.42
CA THR A 186 -4.88 -18.52 -0.87
C THR A 186 -3.41 -18.14 -0.68
N ARG A 187 -2.48 -18.76 -1.42
CA ARG A 187 -1.03 -18.45 -1.33
C ARG A 187 -0.53 -17.54 -2.44
N SER A 188 -1.02 -17.68 -3.66
CA SER A 188 -0.54 -16.92 -4.83
C SER A 188 -1.20 -15.56 -4.97
N VAL A 189 -0.45 -14.59 -5.49
CA VAL A 189 -0.96 -13.28 -5.87
C VAL A 189 -1.34 -13.31 -7.35
N GLY A 190 -2.64 -13.23 -7.65
CA GLY A 190 -3.18 -13.49 -8.98
C GLY A 190 -3.10 -12.33 -9.98
N PHE A 191 -2.17 -11.37 -9.85
CA PHE A 191 -2.18 -10.13 -10.64
C PHE A 191 -2.17 -10.32 -12.15
N THR A 192 -1.52 -11.38 -12.65
CA THR A 192 -1.54 -11.74 -14.06
C THR A 192 -2.97 -11.98 -14.59
N TRP A 193 -3.88 -12.45 -13.74
CA TRP A 193 -5.29 -12.61 -14.07
C TRP A 193 -6.00 -11.28 -14.28
N LEU A 194 -5.62 -10.20 -13.57
CA LEU A 194 -6.20 -8.87 -13.83
C LEU A 194 -5.86 -8.39 -15.24
N ALA A 195 -4.64 -8.65 -15.73
CA ALA A 195 -4.27 -8.30 -17.10
C ALA A 195 -5.13 -9.04 -18.12
N LEU A 196 -5.35 -10.34 -17.92
CA LEU A 196 -6.25 -11.12 -18.78
C LEU A 196 -7.69 -10.57 -18.73
N LEU A 197 -8.21 -10.25 -17.54
CA LEU A 197 -9.54 -9.70 -17.36
C LEU A 197 -9.71 -8.34 -18.06
N VAL A 198 -8.71 -7.47 -17.99
CA VAL A 198 -8.69 -6.19 -18.72
C VAL A 198 -8.75 -6.43 -20.23
N VAL A 199 -7.92 -7.32 -20.77
CA VAL A 199 -7.90 -7.64 -22.21
C VAL A 199 -9.24 -8.22 -22.67
N VAL A 200 -9.81 -9.14 -21.89
CA VAL A 200 -11.13 -9.73 -22.20
C VAL A 200 -12.24 -8.68 -22.16
N ALA A 201 -12.23 -7.79 -21.16
CA ALA A 201 -13.23 -6.72 -21.06
C ALA A 201 -13.10 -5.71 -22.22
N GLU A 202 -11.89 -5.31 -22.60
CA GLU A 202 -11.66 -4.44 -23.77
C GLU A 202 -12.10 -5.11 -25.07
N LEU A 203 -11.76 -6.39 -25.27
CA LEU A 203 -12.22 -7.14 -26.43
C LEU A 203 -13.75 -7.23 -26.48
N GLN A 204 -14.40 -7.46 -25.34
CA GLN A 204 -15.85 -7.47 -25.23
C GLN A 204 -16.46 -6.11 -25.61
N ILE A 205 -15.88 -4.99 -25.15
CA ILE A 205 -16.31 -3.64 -25.52
C ILE A 205 -16.23 -3.45 -27.03
N VAL A 206 -15.10 -3.80 -27.65
CA VAL A 206 -14.91 -3.68 -29.10
C VAL A 206 -15.93 -4.53 -29.86
N ILE A 207 -16.14 -5.79 -29.47
CA ILE A 207 -17.12 -6.67 -30.11
C ILE A 207 -18.54 -6.11 -29.99
N LEU A 208 -18.98 -5.75 -28.78
CA LEU A 208 -20.32 -5.22 -28.55
C LEU A 208 -20.54 -3.91 -29.31
N ARG A 209 -19.54 -3.03 -29.33
CA ARG A 209 -19.65 -1.74 -30.01
C ARG A 209 -19.71 -1.89 -31.53
N PHE A 210 -18.86 -2.71 -32.14
CA PHE A 210 -18.76 -2.79 -33.60
C PHE A 210 -19.68 -3.82 -34.25
N LEU A 211 -20.01 -4.93 -33.57
CA LEU A 211 -20.91 -5.95 -34.13
C LEU A 211 -22.36 -5.73 -33.72
N TYR A 212 -22.60 -5.23 -32.51
CA TYR A 212 -23.94 -5.13 -31.92
C TYR A 212 -24.40 -3.68 -31.67
N SER A 213 -23.55 -2.67 -31.95
CA SER A 213 -23.83 -1.26 -31.65
C SER A 213 -24.25 -1.02 -30.20
N TYR A 214 -23.75 -1.84 -29.27
CA TYR A 214 -24.04 -1.76 -27.84
C TYR A 214 -22.82 -1.25 -27.08
N GLU A 215 -22.98 -0.16 -26.34
CA GLU A 215 -21.92 0.45 -25.53
C GLU A 215 -22.55 0.99 -24.24
N GLN A 216 -21.90 0.70 -23.10
CA GLN A 216 -22.37 1.14 -21.79
C GLN A 216 -21.24 1.73 -20.95
N ALA A 217 -21.56 2.75 -20.17
CA ALA A 217 -20.58 3.48 -19.35
C ALA A 217 -19.88 2.58 -18.32
N PHE A 218 -20.61 1.65 -17.67
CA PHE A 218 -20.03 0.76 -16.67
C PHE A 218 -18.93 -0.16 -17.23
N MET A 219 -18.96 -0.51 -18.52
CA MET A 219 -17.95 -1.38 -19.13
C MET A 219 -16.58 -0.71 -19.15
N ALA A 220 -16.53 0.56 -19.57
CA ALA A 220 -15.30 1.34 -19.58
C ALA A 220 -14.81 1.64 -18.15
N ASP A 221 -15.73 1.86 -17.21
CA ASP A 221 -15.38 2.04 -15.80
C ASP A 221 -14.80 0.77 -15.17
N LEU A 222 -15.31 -0.41 -15.53
CA LEU A 222 -14.79 -1.71 -15.08
C LEU A 222 -13.35 -1.93 -15.57
N VAL A 223 -13.07 -1.60 -16.83
CA VAL A 223 -11.69 -1.69 -17.36
C VAL A 223 -10.77 -0.76 -16.58
N ARG A 224 -11.15 0.51 -16.37
CA ARG A 224 -10.34 1.46 -15.60
C ARG A 224 -10.12 0.99 -14.16
N PHE A 225 -11.13 0.38 -13.55
CA PHE A 225 -11.06 -0.19 -12.21
C PHE A 225 -10.01 -1.31 -12.13
N TRP A 226 -10.09 -2.31 -13.01
CA TRP A 226 -9.11 -3.40 -13.03
C TRP A 226 -7.72 -2.96 -13.48
N TYR A 227 -7.62 -2.06 -14.45
CA TYR A 227 -6.35 -1.55 -14.94
C TYR A 227 -5.60 -0.73 -13.86
N ALA A 228 -6.31 0.14 -13.14
CA ALA A 228 -5.72 0.89 -12.03
C ALA A 228 -5.19 -0.04 -10.92
N ALA A 229 -5.94 -1.09 -10.58
CA ALA A 229 -5.51 -2.10 -9.63
C ALA A 229 -4.29 -2.89 -10.12
N LEU A 230 -4.27 -3.28 -11.39
CA LEU A 230 -3.13 -3.96 -12.01
C LEU A 230 -1.86 -3.10 -11.86
N PHE A 231 -1.92 -1.82 -12.22
CA PHE A 231 -0.77 -0.93 -12.17
C PHE A 231 -0.27 -0.67 -10.74
N LEU A 232 -1.19 -0.35 -9.82
CA LEU A 232 -0.86 0.04 -8.45
C LEU A 232 -0.49 -1.14 -7.55
N PHE A 233 -1.04 -2.33 -7.80
CA PHE A 233 -0.72 -3.50 -6.96
C PHE A 233 0.46 -4.29 -7.52
N ALA A 234 0.68 -4.28 -8.84
CA ALA A 234 1.87 -4.88 -9.43
C ALA A 234 3.15 -4.12 -9.07
N SER A 235 3.08 -2.83 -8.71
CA SER A 235 4.28 -2.02 -8.40
C SER A 235 5.05 -2.55 -7.19
N ALA A 236 4.36 -2.97 -6.12
CA ALA A 236 5.06 -3.61 -4.98
C ALA A 236 5.67 -4.97 -5.38
N TYR A 237 4.94 -5.73 -6.21
CA TYR A 237 5.40 -7.03 -6.70
C TYR A 237 6.63 -6.93 -7.61
N THR A 238 6.69 -5.93 -8.50
CA THR A 238 7.88 -5.69 -9.34
C THR A 238 9.06 -5.19 -8.51
N LEU A 239 8.84 -4.53 -7.37
CA LEU A 239 9.92 -4.11 -6.47
C LEU A 239 10.54 -5.31 -5.75
N LEU A 240 9.69 -6.23 -5.28
CA LEU A 240 10.07 -7.50 -4.68
C LEU A 240 10.95 -8.37 -5.58
N HIS A 241 10.59 -8.49 -6.86
CA HIS A 241 11.28 -9.37 -7.81
C HIS A 241 12.45 -8.68 -8.52
N GLU A 242 12.87 -7.50 -8.03
CA GLU A 242 13.87 -6.66 -8.68
C GLU A 242 13.57 -6.34 -10.15
N GLY A 243 12.32 -6.51 -10.59
CA GLY A 243 11.84 -6.29 -11.95
C GLY A 243 11.49 -4.83 -12.23
N HIS A 244 11.77 -3.92 -11.30
CA HIS A 244 11.95 -2.54 -11.68
C HIS A 244 13.16 -2.48 -12.59
N VAL A 245 13.04 -1.79 -13.71
CA VAL A 245 14.20 -1.32 -14.46
C VAL A 245 14.95 -0.41 -13.49
N ARG A 246 15.81 -1.00 -12.66
CA ARG A 246 16.92 -0.30 -12.02
C ARG A 246 17.60 0.39 -13.18
N VAL A 247 18.19 1.55 -12.95
CA VAL A 247 19.02 2.16 -14.00
C VAL A 247 20.25 1.25 -14.13
N ASP A 248 20.10 0.09 -14.79
CA ASP A 248 21.08 -0.98 -14.86
C ASP A 248 22.33 -0.48 -15.60
N VAL A 249 22.16 0.58 -16.40
CA VAL A 249 23.23 1.41 -16.96
C VAL A 249 24.09 2.11 -15.89
N LEU A 250 23.51 2.56 -14.78
CA LEU A 250 24.25 3.11 -13.64
C LEU A 250 24.87 2.01 -12.76
N TYR A 251 24.26 0.83 -12.69
CA TYR A 251 24.69 -0.26 -11.81
C TYR A 251 25.68 -1.24 -12.45
N SER A 252 25.84 -1.23 -13.78
CA SER A 252 26.73 -2.15 -14.52
C SER A 252 28.21 -2.08 -14.09
N GLY A 253 28.64 -0.96 -13.50
CA GLY A 253 29.99 -0.79 -12.95
C GLY A 253 30.08 -0.87 -11.41
N PHE A 254 28.99 -1.17 -10.69
CA PHE A 254 28.97 -1.13 -9.23
C PHE A 254 29.16 -2.52 -8.63
N GLY A 255 30.14 -2.66 -7.73
CA GLY A 255 30.30 -3.87 -6.92
C GLY A 255 29.10 -4.12 -5.98
N PRO A 256 28.92 -5.36 -5.49
CA PRO A 256 27.77 -5.77 -4.69
C PRO A 256 27.46 -4.85 -3.49
N ARG A 257 28.49 -4.41 -2.76
CA ARG A 257 28.34 -3.50 -1.61
C ARG A 257 27.83 -2.12 -2.02
N ARG A 258 28.35 -1.56 -3.11
CA ARG A 258 27.94 -0.23 -3.59
C ARG A 258 26.49 -0.26 -4.05
N ARG A 259 26.07 -1.34 -4.72
CA ARG A 259 24.67 -1.58 -5.10
C ARG A 259 23.76 -1.66 -3.87
N ALA A 260 24.15 -2.44 -2.86
CA ALA A 260 23.39 -2.54 -1.61
C ALA A 260 23.25 -1.20 -0.90
N TRP A 261 24.34 -0.42 -0.82
CA TRP A 261 24.31 0.92 -0.21
C TRP A 261 23.36 1.88 -0.94
N VAL A 262 23.45 1.96 -2.27
CA VAL A 262 22.57 2.84 -3.05
C VAL A 262 21.10 2.42 -2.91
N ASN A 263 20.80 1.12 -2.95
CA ASN A 263 19.43 0.62 -2.76
C ASN A 263 18.90 0.93 -1.36
N ALA A 264 19.69 0.73 -0.31
CA ALA A 264 19.32 1.05 1.07
C ALA A 264 19.04 2.54 1.24
N VAL A 265 19.93 3.40 0.76
CA VAL A 265 19.78 4.86 0.84
C VAL A 265 18.59 5.34 0.02
N GLY A 266 18.41 4.85 -1.20
CA GLY A 266 17.26 5.18 -2.05
C GLY A 266 15.92 4.77 -1.42
N ALA A 267 15.85 3.58 -0.83
CA ALA A 267 14.67 3.12 -0.12
C ALA A 267 14.34 3.99 1.11
N ALA A 268 15.36 4.42 1.87
CA ALA A 268 15.17 5.21 3.07
C ALA A 268 14.87 6.70 2.82
N ILE A 269 15.53 7.33 1.84
CA ILE A 269 15.48 8.78 1.60
C ILE A 269 14.46 9.16 0.52
N LEU A 270 14.21 8.29 -0.46
CA LEU A 270 13.27 8.56 -1.54
C LEU A 270 12.00 7.70 -1.40
N GLY A 271 12.16 6.38 -1.26
CA GLY A 271 11.04 5.44 -1.24
C GLY A 271 10.08 5.65 -0.08
N ALA A 272 10.57 5.53 1.15
CA ALA A 272 9.74 5.67 2.35
C ALA A 272 9.11 7.06 2.51
N PRO A 273 9.82 8.19 2.28
CA PRO A 273 9.21 9.51 2.37
C PRO A 273 8.10 9.73 1.34
N VAL A 274 8.26 9.27 0.10
CA VAL A 274 7.18 9.36 -0.91
C VAL A 274 5.93 8.58 -0.45
N CYS A 275 6.10 7.38 0.09
CA CYS A 275 4.98 6.59 0.61
C CYS A 275 4.27 7.33 1.78
N TRP A 276 5.05 7.92 2.69
CA TRP A 276 4.52 8.72 3.79
C TRP A 276 3.82 9.99 3.32
N ILE A 277 4.31 10.66 2.28
CA ILE A 277 3.66 11.82 1.66
C ILE A 277 2.31 11.41 1.07
N VAL A 278 2.25 10.30 0.33
CA VAL A 278 0.97 9.80 -0.24
C VAL A 278 -0.05 9.52 0.87
N MET A 279 0.38 8.88 1.96
CA MET A 279 -0.50 8.59 3.09
C MET A 279 -0.96 9.87 3.80
N THR A 280 -0.02 10.76 4.15
CA THR A 280 -0.31 11.96 4.95
C THR A 280 -1.06 13.03 4.18
N MET A 281 -0.67 13.33 2.93
CA MET A 281 -1.37 14.29 2.08
C MET A 281 -2.69 13.72 1.57
N GLY A 282 -2.73 12.41 1.27
CA GLY A 282 -3.94 11.71 0.84
C GLY A 282 -5.03 11.69 1.91
N LEU A 283 -4.66 11.67 3.18
CA LEU A 283 -5.57 11.61 4.34
C LEU A 283 -5.45 12.85 5.26
N ALA A 284 -4.98 13.99 4.75
CA ALA A 284 -4.75 15.19 5.59
C ALA A 284 -6.04 15.78 6.17
N ASN A 285 -7.12 15.83 5.38
CA ASN A 285 -8.40 16.39 5.77
C ASN A 285 -9.56 15.68 5.06
N LYS A 286 -10.82 16.01 5.35
CA LYS A 286 -12.02 15.36 4.74
C LYS A 286 -12.15 15.59 3.22
N PHE A 287 -11.38 16.49 2.63
CA PHE A 287 -11.39 16.83 1.20
C PHE A 287 -10.12 16.41 0.45
N SER A 288 -9.21 15.69 1.12
CA SER A 288 -8.01 15.18 0.47
C SER A 288 -8.35 14.14 -0.60
N VAL A 289 -7.40 13.92 -1.50
CA VAL A 289 -7.55 13.07 -2.71
C VAL A 289 -8.02 11.64 -2.37
N VAL A 290 -7.74 11.14 -1.17
CA VAL A 290 -8.16 9.79 -0.75
C VAL A 290 -9.39 9.84 0.14
N SER A 291 -9.35 10.60 1.23
CA SER A 291 -10.45 10.65 2.22
C SER A 291 -11.75 11.19 1.63
N GLY A 292 -11.70 12.21 0.76
CA GLY A 292 -12.89 12.82 0.16
C GLY A 292 -13.74 11.83 -0.64
N PRO A 293 -13.16 11.14 -1.64
CA PRO A 293 -13.89 10.13 -2.40
C PRO A 293 -14.40 8.97 -1.54
N LEU A 294 -13.58 8.50 -0.58
CA LEU A 294 -13.94 7.40 0.31
C LEU A 294 -15.14 7.73 1.22
N LEU A 295 -15.19 8.95 1.78
CA LEU A 295 -16.26 9.38 2.68
C LEU A 295 -17.56 9.68 1.93
N SER A 296 -17.46 10.20 0.71
CA SER A 296 -18.63 10.56 -0.12
C SER A 296 -19.18 9.40 -0.95
N PHE A 297 -18.51 8.25 -0.97
CA PHE A 297 -18.78 7.15 -1.91
C PHE A 297 -18.91 7.67 -3.34
N GLU A 298 -17.87 8.41 -3.76
CA GLU A 298 -17.84 9.06 -5.07
C GLU A 298 -18.05 8.03 -6.20
N VAL A 299 -18.86 8.42 -7.19
CA VAL A 299 -19.16 7.64 -8.39
C VAL A 299 -18.84 8.44 -9.65
N THR A 300 -18.75 7.76 -10.78
CA THR A 300 -18.55 8.44 -12.07
C THR A 300 -19.79 9.27 -12.41
N GLN A 301 -19.59 10.39 -13.10
CA GLN A 301 -20.68 11.28 -13.53
C GLN A 301 -21.38 10.77 -14.80
N ALA A 302 -20.99 9.59 -15.29
CA ALA A 302 -21.71 8.91 -16.35
C ALA A 302 -23.00 8.31 -15.79
N GLY A 303 -24.15 8.58 -16.41
CA GLY A 303 -25.47 8.27 -15.83
C GLY A 303 -25.72 6.80 -15.44
N PHE A 304 -24.98 5.86 -16.05
CA PHE A 304 -25.02 4.43 -15.74
C PHE A 304 -23.62 3.82 -15.60
N GLY A 305 -22.72 4.56 -14.94
CA GLY A 305 -21.36 4.08 -14.64
C GLY A 305 -21.28 3.12 -13.46
N LEU A 306 -20.06 2.66 -13.18
CA LEU A 306 -19.76 1.74 -12.09
C LEU A 306 -19.64 2.50 -10.76
N TYR A 307 -20.06 1.87 -9.66
CA TYR A 307 -20.19 2.51 -8.35
C TYR A 307 -18.93 2.37 -7.49
N VAL A 308 -17.76 2.26 -8.13
CA VAL A 308 -16.49 1.89 -7.50
C VAL A 308 -15.45 3.00 -7.53
N LYS A 309 -15.79 4.20 -8.03
CA LYS A 309 -14.81 5.30 -8.19
C LYS A 309 -14.09 5.63 -6.88
N TYR A 310 -14.81 5.66 -5.76
CA TYR A 310 -14.22 5.87 -4.42
C TYR A 310 -13.10 4.86 -4.09
N MET A 311 -13.20 3.62 -4.56
CA MET A 311 -12.19 2.59 -4.29
C MET A 311 -10.88 2.84 -5.05
N LEU A 312 -10.91 3.52 -6.22
CA LEU A 312 -9.68 3.90 -6.92
C LEU A 312 -8.83 4.83 -6.04
N ALA A 313 -9.47 5.72 -5.28
CA ALA A 313 -8.78 6.56 -4.31
C ALA A 313 -8.16 5.69 -3.19
N GLY A 314 -8.87 4.65 -2.75
CA GLY A 314 -8.37 3.64 -1.81
C GLY A 314 -7.16 2.86 -2.33
N TYR A 315 -7.03 2.64 -3.65
CA TYR A 315 -5.87 1.94 -4.23
C TYR A 315 -4.57 2.68 -3.97
N LEU A 316 -4.60 4.02 -3.90
CA LEU A 316 -3.42 4.82 -3.58
C LEU A 316 -2.88 4.51 -2.17
N LEU A 317 -3.75 4.21 -1.21
CA LEU A 317 -3.32 3.78 0.13
C LEU A 317 -2.76 2.38 0.13
N VAL A 318 -3.40 1.45 -0.57
CA VAL A 318 -2.90 0.07 -0.71
C VAL A 318 -1.51 0.08 -1.35
N PHE A 319 -1.33 0.86 -2.41
CA PHE A 319 -0.02 1.10 -3.03
C PHE A 319 0.98 1.67 -2.03
N ALA A 320 0.65 2.77 -1.34
CA ALA A 320 1.58 3.41 -0.41
C ALA A 320 2.02 2.48 0.73
N VAL A 321 1.10 1.69 1.30
CA VAL A 321 1.40 0.73 2.38
C VAL A 321 2.28 -0.41 1.89
N THR A 322 1.88 -1.05 0.78
CA THR A 322 2.64 -2.18 0.23
C THR A 322 4.03 -1.74 -0.21
N MET A 323 4.17 -0.60 -0.87
CA MET A 323 5.47 -0.03 -1.24
C MET A 323 6.32 0.36 -0.03
N LEU A 324 5.73 0.96 1.01
CA LEU A 324 6.45 1.29 2.25
C LEU A 324 7.07 0.04 2.89
N LEU A 325 6.29 -1.05 2.95
CA LEU A 325 6.76 -2.34 3.46
C LEU A 325 7.91 -2.88 2.62
N GLU A 326 7.81 -2.82 1.29
CA GLU A 326 8.86 -3.34 0.42
C GLU A 326 10.12 -2.47 0.42
N PHE A 327 10.00 -1.14 0.54
CA PHE A 327 11.17 -0.29 0.74
C PHE A 327 11.87 -0.58 2.06
N MET A 328 11.12 -0.80 3.14
CA MET A 328 11.72 -1.14 4.44
C MET A 328 12.28 -2.57 4.46
N ALA A 329 11.67 -3.51 3.74
CA ALA A 329 12.23 -4.85 3.54
C ALA A 329 13.53 -4.80 2.74
N SER A 330 13.57 -4.02 1.65
CA SER A 330 14.76 -3.79 0.85
C SER A 330 15.86 -3.10 1.65
N LEU A 331 15.52 -2.10 2.47
CA LEU A 331 16.45 -1.43 3.37
C LEU A 331 17.12 -2.44 4.33
N LEU A 332 16.33 -3.30 4.98
CA LEU A 332 16.84 -4.32 5.89
C LEU A 332 17.71 -5.35 5.18
N SER A 333 17.28 -5.88 4.03
CA SER A 333 18.05 -6.88 3.29
C SER A 333 19.38 -6.32 2.80
N ASN A 334 19.38 -5.12 2.21
CA ASN A 334 20.62 -4.49 1.74
C ASN A 334 21.54 -4.10 2.91
N ALA A 335 20.99 -3.69 4.06
CA ALA A 335 21.78 -3.43 5.26
C ALA A 335 22.43 -4.71 5.81
N GLY A 336 21.75 -5.86 5.74
CA GLY A 336 22.34 -7.14 6.14
C GLY A 336 23.49 -7.58 5.24
N VAL A 337 23.44 -7.26 3.93
CA VAL A 337 24.57 -7.47 3.01
C VAL A 337 25.77 -6.59 3.40
N LEU A 338 25.52 -5.33 3.77
CA LEU A 338 26.59 -4.40 4.18
C LEU A 338 27.24 -4.75 5.52
N LEU A 339 26.46 -5.36 6.43
CA LEU A 339 26.91 -5.85 7.73
C LEU A 339 27.50 -7.27 7.69
N GLU A 340 27.55 -7.90 6.51
CA GLU A 340 28.06 -9.26 6.31
C GLU A 340 27.38 -10.31 7.21
N GLU A 341 26.06 -10.22 7.36
CA GLU A 341 25.29 -11.25 8.06
C GLU A 341 25.47 -12.61 7.35
N ALA A 342 25.62 -13.70 8.13
CA ALA A 342 25.92 -15.04 7.61
C ALA A 342 24.83 -15.58 6.64
N ASP A 343 23.61 -15.08 6.78
CA ASP A 343 22.42 -15.40 6.00
C ASP A 343 22.07 -14.33 4.95
N ALA A 344 22.98 -13.39 4.69
CA ALA A 344 22.87 -12.48 3.56
C ALA A 344 22.89 -13.28 2.24
N PRO A 345 21.97 -13.01 1.30
CA PRO A 345 22.00 -13.63 -0.01
C PRO A 345 23.34 -13.24 -0.64
N GLN A 346 24.18 -14.25 -0.91
CA GLN A 346 25.37 -14.07 -1.71
C GLN A 346 24.91 -13.40 -3.01
N SER A 347 25.48 -12.24 -3.34
CA SER A 347 25.08 -11.52 -4.54
C SER A 347 25.11 -12.52 -5.69
N LYS A 348 23.97 -12.73 -6.38
CA LYS A 348 23.96 -13.38 -7.68
C LYS A 348 24.76 -12.50 -8.63
N GLY A 349 26.08 -12.62 -8.57
CA GLY A 349 26.95 -12.29 -9.66
C GLY A 349 26.64 -13.33 -10.73
N GLU A 350 25.91 -12.91 -11.76
CA GLU A 350 26.24 -13.31 -13.13
C GLU A 350 26.45 -14.82 -13.36
N SER A 351 25.40 -15.63 -13.19
CA SER A 351 25.11 -16.80 -14.04
C SER A 351 23.82 -17.47 -13.57
N ASP A 352 22.68 -17.04 -14.11
CA ASP A 352 21.48 -17.89 -14.28
C ASP A 352 20.42 -17.10 -15.05
N ALA A 353 20.84 -16.45 -16.13
CA ALA A 353 19.95 -16.06 -17.22
C ALA A 353 19.80 -17.26 -18.16
N HIS A 354 19.17 -18.32 -17.66
CA HIS A 354 18.57 -19.33 -18.50
C HIS A 354 17.13 -19.53 -18.01
N TYR A 355 16.22 -19.24 -18.95
CA TYR A 355 14.82 -19.66 -19.11
C TYR A 355 13.84 -18.51 -19.24
#